data_AF-A0A183HUG9-F1
#
_entry.id   AF-A0A183HUG9-F1
#
_cell.length_a   1.000
_cell.length_b   1.000
_cell.length_c   1.000
_cell.angle_alpha   90.00
_cell.angle_beta   90.00
_cell.angle_gamma   90.00
#
_symmetry.space_group_name_H-M   'P 1'
#
loop_
_entity.id
_entity.type
_entity.pdbx_description
1 polymer ?
#
loop_
_entity_poly.entity_id
_entity_poly.type
_entity_poly.pdbx_seq_one_letter_code
_entity_poly.pdbx_strand_id
1 'polypeptide(L)'
;MRLPDPFGSNLKVDSLLEMTQEPKMNINMAAIIPPDLRTQLDDYLNTRSSVDFHANLPSLLQVSNIAGSKYNTTVMNAVVIYVGMRAIQTIHEKQQCITMTTIAHTAYMDIFQNLAVSLCTEGRYLLFNAIANQLRYPNSHTHYFSCTLLYLFLEANTEIIQEQITRILFERLVALRPHPWGLLITFIELIKNPSYGFWKHDFVRCAPEIERFLFITFRT
;
A
#
# COMPACT_ATOMS: atom_id res chain seq x y z
N MET A 1 -15.62 18.58 -2.46
CA MET A 1 -14.50 18.28 -3.37
C MET A 1 -15.07 17.58 -4.60
N ARG A 2 -14.80 18.06 -5.82
CA ARG A 2 -15.22 17.37 -7.05
C ARG A 2 -14.12 16.38 -7.40
N LEU A 3 -14.44 15.09 -7.40
CA LEU A 3 -13.46 14.05 -7.71
C LEU A 3 -13.24 13.99 -9.23
N PRO A 4 -11.98 13.97 -9.71
CA PRO A 4 -11.69 13.69 -11.11
C PRO A 4 -12.25 12.31 -11.49
N ASP A 5 -12.76 12.15 -12.70
CA ASP A 5 -13.24 10.86 -13.17
C ASP A 5 -12.06 9.87 -13.33
N PRO A 6 -12.01 8.75 -12.58
CA PRO A 6 -10.95 7.75 -12.70
C PRO A 6 -10.84 7.12 -14.09
N PHE A 7 -11.90 7.14 -14.89
CA PHE A 7 -11.93 6.54 -16.23
C PHE A 7 -11.55 7.53 -17.35
N GLY A 8 -11.30 8.81 -17.02
CA GLY A 8 -10.88 9.81 -17.99
C GLY A 8 -9.55 9.45 -18.65
N SER A 9 -9.51 9.45 -19.98
CA SER A 9 -8.40 8.95 -20.80
C SER A 9 -7.05 9.68 -20.64
N ASN A 10 -6.99 10.80 -19.90
CA ASN A 10 -5.79 11.62 -19.72
C ASN A 10 -5.58 12.11 -18.26
N LEU A 11 -6.09 11.38 -17.26
CA LEU A 11 -5.93 11.80 -15.87
C LEU A 11 -4.47 11.62 -15.40
N LYS A 12 -3.71 12.71 -15.39
CA LYS A 12 -2.38 12.74 -14.76
C LYS A 12 -2.52 12.94 -13.27
N VAL A 13 -2.57 11.84 -12.52
CA VAL A 13 -2.75 11.86 -11.06
C VAL A 13 -1.68 12.71 -10.37
N ASP A 14 -0.45 12.66 -10.86
CA ASP A 14 0.69 13.43 -10.32
C ASP A 14 0.53 14.96 -10.50
N SER A 15 -0.38 15.40 -11.38
CA SER A 15 -0.63 16.84 -11.62
C SER A 15 -1.70 17.43 -10.72
N LEU A 16 -2.40 16.61 -9.93
CA LEU A 16 -3.45 17.07 -9.03
C LEU A 16 -2.83 17.72 -7.80
N LEU A 17 -3.13 19.00 -7.58
CA LEU A 17 -2.65 19.74 -6.41
C LEU A 17 -3.10 19.09 -5.10
N GLU A 18 -4.25 18.43 -5.10
CA GLU A 18 -4.78 17.77 -3.92
C GLU A 18 -3.94 16.55 -3.50
N MET A 19 -3.13 15.99 -4.41
CA MET A 19 -2.20 14.90 -4.07
C MET A 19 -1.00 15.34 -3.24
N THR A 20 -0.77 16.64 -3.07
CA THR A 20 0.28 17.14 -2.17
C THR A 20 -0.26 17.47 -0.78
N GLN A 21 -1.59 17.49 -0.59
CA GLN A 21 -2.22 17.88 0.66
C GLN A 21 -2.42 16.69 1.59
N GLU A 22 -1.98 16.83 2.84
CA GLU A 22 -2.21 15.82 3.87
C GLU A 22 -3.68 15.76 4.29
N PRO A 23 -4.24 14.54 4.46
CA PRO A 23 -5.59 14.38 4.99
C PRO A 23 -5.62 14.76 6.48
N LYS A 24 -6.72 15.36 6.92
CA LYS A 24 -6.94 15.61 8.36
C LYS A 24 -7.13 14.28 9.08
N MET A 25 -6.25 13.97 10.03
CA MET A 25 -6.31 12.75 10.84
C MET A 25 -6.27 13.08 12.33
N ASN A 26 -7.26 12.58 13.06
CA ASN A 26 -7.31 12.66 14.53
C ASN A 26 -6.92 11.32 15.14
N ILE A 27 -5.73 10.80 14.80
CA ILE A 27 -5.25 9.51 15.32
C ILE A 27 -4.01 9.75 16.16
N ASN A 28 -4.07 9.37 17.44
CA ASN A 28 -2.91 9.39 18.31
C ASN A 28 -2.10 8.10 18.14
N MET A 29 -1.19 8.09 17.15
CA MET A 29 -0.33 6.93 16.89
C MET A 29 0.52 6.54 18.11
N ALA A 30 0.87 7.50 18.97
CA ALA A 30 1.65 7.27 20.19
C ALA A 30 0.90 6.42 21.23
N ALA A 31 -0.43 6.41 21.17
CA ALA A 31 -1.25 5.58 22.05
C ALA A 31 -1.46 4.16 21.52
N ILE A 32 -1.17 3.91 20.23
CA ILE A 32 -1.45 2.63 19.57
C ILE A 32 -0.19 1.81 19.39
N ILE A 33 0.91 2.43 18.97
CA ILE A 33 2.19 1.75 18.77
C ILE A 33 2.90 1.66 20.12
N PRO A 34 3.28 0.44 20.59
CA PRO A 34 4.07 0.29 21.81
C PRO A 34 5.33 1.17 21.79
N PRO A 35 5.70 1.82 22.90
CA PRO A 35 6.79 2.79 22.93
C PRO A 35 8.12 2.18 22.47
N ASP A 36 8.43 0.96 22.91
CA ASP A 36 9.67 0.27 22.52
C ASP A 36 9.73 -0.03 21.02
N LEU A 37 8.60 -0.43 20.43
CA LEU A 37 8.49 -0.67 18.99
C LEU A 37 8.64 0.65 18.22
N ARG A 38 8.02 1.73 18.71
CA ARG A 38 8.10 3.04 18.08
C ARG A 38 9.53 3.60 18.09
N THR A 39 10.23 3.53 19.22
CA THR A 39 11.62 4.02 19.32
C THR A 39 12.53 3.27 18.35
N GLN A 40 12.46 1.94 18.33
CA GLN A 40 13.27 1.15 17.39
C GLN A 40 12.91 1.43 15.92
N LEU A 41 11.62 1.64 15.64
CA LEU A 41 11.15 2.01 14.31
C LEU A 41 11.70 3.39 13.90
N ASP A 42 11.61 4.39 14.77
CA ASP A 42 12.14 5.74 14.51
C ASP A 42 13.66 5.71 14.29
N ASP A 43 14.39 4.97 15.12
CA ASP A 43 15.84 4.79 14.97
C ASP A 43 16.19 4.16 13.62
N TYR A 44 15.46 3.12 13.20
CA TYR A 44 15.64 2.51 11.88
C TYR A 44 15.31 3.47 10.74
N LEU A 45 14.18 4.19 10.81
CA LEU A 45 13.75 5.11 9.76
C LEU A 45 14.73 6.28 9.59
N ASN A 46 15.37 6.73 10.67
CA ASN A 46 16.32 7.84 10.63
C ASN A 46 17.73 7.41 10.20
N THR A 47 18.20 6.24 10.65
CA THR A 47 19.62 5.83 10.47
C THR A 47 19.82 4.73 9.44
N ARG A 48 18.78 3.97 9.10
CA ARG A 48 18.83 2.76 8.25
C ARG A 48 19.90 1.75 8.70
N SER A 49 20.22 1.70 9.99
CA SER A 49 21.36 0.92 10.52
C SER A 49 20.97 -0.34 11.30
N SER A 50 19.78 -0.37 11.90
CA SER A 50 19.32 -1.48 12.75
C SER A 50 18.76 -2.65 11.93
N VAL A 51 19.65 -3.41 11.29
CA VAL A 51 19.30 -4.59 10.47
C VAL A 51 18.61 -5.68 11.31
N ASP A 52 19.01 -5.83 12.58
CA ASP A 52 18.39 -6.80 13.51
C ASP A 52 16.94 -6.44 13.80
N PHE A 53 16.64 -5.16 14.05
CA PHE A 53 15.25 -4.70 14.20
C PHE A 53 14.45 -4.99 12.93
N HIS A 54 15.02 -4.67 11.78
CA HIS A 54 14.38 -4.88 10.50
C HIS A 54 14.00 -6.36 10.30
N ALA A 55 14.93 -7.28 10.50
CA ALA A 55 14.68 -8.72 10.40
C ALA A 55 13.64 -9.21 11.43
N ASN A 56 13.64 -8.65 12.63
CA ASN A 56 12.73 -9.06 13.71
C ASN A 56 11.35 -8.40 13.67
N LEU A 57 11.14 -7.34 12.87
CA LEU A 57 9.87 -6.61 12.81
C LEU A 57 8.63 -7.50 12.59
N PRO A 58 8.64 -8.50 11.67
CA PRO A 58 7.49 -9.40 11.51
C PRO A 58 7.13 -10.15 12.80
N SER A 59 8.14 -10.53 13.60
CA SER A 59 7.94 -11.21 14.88
C SER A 59 7.41 -10.28 15.96
N LEU A 60 7.82 -9.00 15.97
CA LEU A 60 7.33 -7.98 16.90
C LEU A 60 5.85 -7.65 16.67
N LEU A 61 5.33 -7.86 15.45
CA LEU A 61 3.93 -7.66 15.11
C LEU A 61 3.04 -8.88 15.43
N GLN A 62 3.66 -10.03 15.72
CA GLN A 62 2.98 -11.28 16.01
C GLN A 62 2.61 -11.35 17.50
N VAL A 63 1.33 -11.64 17.81
CA VAL A 63 0.81 -11.73 19.17
C VAL A 63 0.40 -13.15 19.58
N SER A 64 0.12 -14.02 18.61
CA SER A 64 -0.25 -15.41 18.90
C SER A 64 0.23 -16.34 17.78
N ASN A 65 0.01 -17.65 17.94
CA ASN A 65 0.19 -18.66 16.89
C ASN A 65 -1.15 -19.21 16.37
N ILE A 66 -2.27 -18.57 16.74
CA ILE A 66 -3.61 -19.03 16.38
C ILE A 66 -4.00 -18.39 15.04
N ALA A 67 -4.46 -19.20 14.09
CA ALA A 67 -4.90 -18.72 12.79
C ALA A 67 -6.06 -17.72 12.94
N GLY A 68 -5.95 -16.57 12.27
CA GLY A 68 -6.94 -15.49 12.33
C GLY A 68 -6.78 -14.51 13.50
N SER A 69 -5.86 -14.78 14.43
CA SER A 69 -5.47 -13.88 15.51
C SER A 69 -3.96 -13.83 15.70
N LYS A 70 -3.19 -14.16 14.65
CA LYS A 70 -1.74 -14.25 14.71
C LYS A 70 -1.10 -12.89 14.92
N TYR A 71 -1.68 -11.85 14.32
CA TYR A 71 -1.16 -10.48 14.35
C TYR A 71 -2.12 -9.50 15.01
N ASN A 72 -1.57 -8.47 15.62
CA ASN A 72 -2.37 -7.36 16.11
C ASN A 72 -2.70 -6.40 14.95
N THR A 73 -3.91 -6.53 14.40
CA THR A 73 -4.39 -5.71 13.28
C THR A 73 -4.32 -4.20 13.57
N THR A 74 -4.59 -3.79 14.81
CA THR A 74 -4.56 -2.37 15.21
C THR A 74 -3.14 -1.81 15.15
N VAL A 75 -2.16 -2.57 15.66
CA VAL A 75 -0.74 -2.18 15.61
C VAL A 75 -0.22 -2.23 14.17
N MET A 76 -0.58 -3.26 13.38
CA MET A 76 -0.22 -3.35 11.96
C MET A 76 -0.70 -2.10 11.19
N ASN A 77 -1.97 -1.73 11.36
CA ASN A 77 -2.55 -0.55 10.74
C ASN A 77 -1.81 0.74 11.15
N ALA A 78 -1.51 0.87 12.44
CA ALA A 78 -0.80 2.05 12.96
C ALA A 78 0.63 2.14 12.42
N VAL A 79 1.38 1.04 12.37
CA VAL A 79 2.74 0.99 11.82
C VAL A 79 2.73 1.38 10.34
N VAL A 80 1.81 0.83 9.53
CA VAL A 80 1.71 1.15 8.11
C VAL A 80 1.45 2.63 7.88
N ILE A 81 0.47 3.20 8.59
CA ILE A 81 0.15 4.63 8.46
C ILE A 81 1.32 5.48 8.95
N TYR A 82 1.93 5.13 10.09
CA TYR A 82 3.04 5.88 10.67
C TYR A 82 4.25 5.94 9.75
N VAL A 83 4.66 4.80 9.18
CA VAL A 83 5.77 4.72 8.22
C VAL A 83 5.47 5.57 6.98
N GLY A 84 4.26 5.49 6.43
CA GLY A 84 3.87 6.29 5.27
C GLY A 84 3.84 7.80 5.56
N MET A 85 3.33 8.21 6.73
CA MET A 85 3.33 9.62 7.15
C MET A 85 4.75 10.16 7.28
N ARG A 86 5.64 9.41 7.94
CA ARG A 86 7.06 9.80 8.08
C ARG A 86 7.74 9.88 6.71
N ALA A 87 7.44 8.96 5.80
CA ALA A 87 7.99 8.98 4.45
C ALA A 87 7.56 10.23 3.66
N ILE A 88 6.26 10.56 3.69
CA ILE A 88 5.71 11.76 3.03
C ILE A 88 6.35 13.02 3.62
N GLN A 89 6.43 13.10 4.96
CA GLN A 89 7.08 14.21 5.64
C GLN A 89 8.51 14.41 5.15
N THR A 90 9.32 13.33 5.10
CA THR A 90 10.71 13.41 4.65
C THR A 90 10.86 13.74 3.17
N ILE A 91 9.93 13.31 2.31
CA ILE A 91 9.89 13.71 0.89
C ILE A 91 9.61 15.21 0.77
N HIS A 92 8.65 15.73 1.55
CA HIS A 92 8.30 17.16 1.56
C HIS A 92 9.42 18.03 2.14
N GLU A 93 10.10 17.58 3.21
CA GLU A 93 11.27 18.27 3.79
C GLU A 93 12.42 18.40 2.78
N LYS A 94 12.59 17.41 1.89
CA LYS A 94 13.54 17.45 0.77
C LYS A 94 13.04 18.25 -0.44
N GLN A 95 11.87 18.87 -0.36
CA GLN A 95 11.20 19.59 -1.46
C GLN A 95 11.00 18.72 -2.72
N GLN A 96 10.79 17.41 -2.52
CA GLN A 96 10.55 16.45 -3.60
C GLN A 96 9.06 16.14 -3.73
N CYS A 97 8.67 15.65 -4.91
CA CYS A 97 7.32 15.14 -5.17
C CYS A 97 7.28 13.62 -4.94
N ILE A 98 6.13 13.11 -4.50
CA ILE A 98 5.91 11.66 -4.39
C ILE A 98 5.88 11.07 -5.80
N THR A 99 6.79 10.15 -6.09
CA THR A 99 6.88 9.40 -7.34
C THR A 99 7.44 8.00 -7.04
N MET A 100 7.35 7.08 -8.01
CA MET A 100 7.90 5.73 -7.85
C MET A 100 9.40 5.74 -7.51
N THR A 101 10.17 6.69 -8.06
CA THR A 101 11.62 6.78 -7.83
C THR A 101 11.97 7.39 -6.47
N THR A 102 11.17 8.34 -5.96
CA THR A 102 11.44 8.98 -4.67
C THR A 102 11.06 8.09 -3.48
N ILE A 103 10.07 7.21 -3.65
CA ILE A 103 9.70 6.26 -2.58
C ILE A 103 10.61 5.03 -2.57
N ALA A 104 11.21 4.68 -3.72
CA ALA A 104 12.09 3.53 -3.87
C ALA A 104 13.39 3.67 -3.06
N HIS A 105 13.94 2.54 -2.62
CA HIS A 105 15.23 2.45 -1.93
C HIS A 105 15.37 3.31 -0.66
N THR A 106 14.25 3.62 0.00
CA THR A 106 14.21 4.35 1.28
C THR A 106 14.04 3.40 2.46
N ALA A 107 14.44 3.83 3.66
CA ALA A 107 14.21 3.05 4.89
C ALA A 107 12.71 2.74 5.11
N TYR A 108 11.82 3.63 4.66
CA TYR A 108 10.37 3.42 4.71
C TYR A 108 9.92 2.28 3.78
N MET A 109 10.45 2.23 2.55
CA MET A 109 10.11 1.18 1.60
C MET A 109 10.73 -0.16 1.99
N ASP A 110 11.93 -0.16 2.57
CA ASP A 110 12.54 -1.38 3.11
C ASP A 110 11.57 -2.07 4.07
N ILE A 111 10.93 -1.33 4.98
CA ILE A 111 9.93 -1.86 5.92
C ILE A 111 8.79 -2.58 5.18
N PHE A 112 8.20 -1.94 4.17
CA PHE A 112 7.11 -2.53 3.41
C PHE A 112 7.54 -3.78 2.63
N GLN A 113 8.72 -3.74 1.99
CA GLN A 113 9.26 -4.89 1.25
C GLN A 113 9.54 -6.07 2.17
N ASN A 114 10.18 -5.83 3.32
CA ASN A 114 10.45 -6.89 4.29
C ASN A 114 9.16 -7.47 4.87
N LEU A 115 8.18 -6.65 5.24
CA LEU A 115 6.89 -7.17 5.69
C LEU A 115 6.18 -7.96 4.59
N ALA A 116 6.25 -7.54 3.33
CA ALA A 116 5.65 -8.24 2.21
C ALA A 116 6.30 -9.61 1.93
N VAL A 117 7.60 -9.77 2.20
CA VAL A 117 8.34 -11.04 1.98
C VAL A 117 8.31 -11.94 3.20
N SER A 118 8.46 -11.38 4.40
CA SER A 118 8.69 -12.14 5.63
C SER A 118 7.40 -12.55 6.37
N LEU A 119 6.28 -11.87 6.13
CA LEU A 119 5.00 -12.26 6.73
C LEU A 119 4.39 -13.49 6.04
N CYS A 120 3.65 -14.30 6.81
CA CYS A 120 2.83 -15.36 6.23
C CYS A 120 1.61 -14.78 5.48
N THR A 121 0.85 -15.63 4.81
CA THR A 121 -0.38 -15.26 4.06
C THR A 121 -1.34 -14.37 4.86
N GLU A 122 -1.59 -14.69 6.14
CA GLU A 122 -2.44 -13.88 7.04
C GLU A 122 -1.83 -12.49 7.27
N GLY A 123 -0.52 -12.41 7.59
CA GLY A 123 0.15 -11.14 7.85
C GLY A 123 0.21 -10.25 6.61
N ARG A 124 0.52 -10.82 5.44
CA ARG A 124 0.50 -10.10 4.16
C ARG A 124 -0.88 -9.58 3.82
N TYR A 125 -1.92 -10.37 4.09
CA TYR A 125 -3.30 -9.93 3.90
C TYR A 125 -3.62 -8.70 4.77
N LEU A 126 -3.22 -8.71 6.04
CA LEU A 126 -3.40 -7.56 6.94
C LEU A 126 -2.57 -6.34 6.51
N LEU A 127 -1.31 -6.54 6.10
CA LEU A 127 -0.43 -5.49 5.60
C LEU A 127 -1.03 -4.78 4.38
N PHE A 128 -1.38 -5.54 3.34
CA PHE A 128 -1.92 -4.96 2.11
C PHE A 128 -3.30 -4.35 2.32
N ASN A 129 -4.12 -4.89 3.23
CA ASN A 129 -5.37 -4.23 3.65
C ASN A 129 -5.10 -2.91 4.38
N ALA A 130 -4.10 -2.85 5.25
CA ALA A 130 -3.71 -1.63 5.96
C ALA A 130 -3.27 -0.53 4.97
N ILE A 131 -2.53 -0.91 3.93
CA ILE A 131 -2.13 0.00 2.85
C ILE A 131 -3.37 0.42 2.01
N ALA A 132 -4.19 -0.55 1.59
CA ALA A 132 -5.39 -0.30 0.80
C ALA A 132 -6.43 0.58 1.52
N ASN A 133 -6.45 0.58 2.85
CA ASN A 133 -7.30 1.49 3.66
C ASN A 133 -6.96 2.97 3.45
N GLN A 134 -5.75 3.29 2.97
CA GLN A 134 -5.32 4.66 2.71
C GLN A 134 -5.70 5.14 1.30
N LEU A 135 -6.14 4.25 0.41
CA LEU A 135 -6.58 4.56 -0.94
C LEU A 135 -8.00 5.17 -0.93
N ARG A 136 -8.11 6.47 -0.61
CA ARG A 136 -9.40 7.14 -0.33
C ARG A 136 -9.76 8.16 -1.41
N TYR A 137 -9.88 9.43 -1.05
CA TYR A 137 -10.03 10.56 -1.97
C TYR A 137 -8.63 11.13 -2.31
N PRO A 138 -8.49 12.05 -3.28
CA PRO A 138 -7.20 12.69 -3.57
C PRO A 138 -6.59 13.37 -2.34
N ASN A 139 -5.44 12.85 -1.89
CA ASN A 139 -4.60 13.38 -0.81
C ASN A 139 -3.22 12.70 -0.88
N SER A 140 -2.23 13.25 -0.18
CA SER A 140 -0.84 12.74 -0.20
C SER A 140 -0.70 11.30 0.27
N HIS A 141 -1.52 10.86 1.23
CA HIS A 141 -1.49 9.46 1.68
C HIS A 141 -2.01 8.54 0.58
N THR A 142 -3.15 8.88 -0.04
CA THR A 142 -3.69 8.10 -1.16
C THR A 142 -2.65 7.95 -2.26
N HIS A 143 -1.92 9.02 -2.61
CA HIS A 143 -0.89 8.98 -3.64
C HIS A 143 0.29 8.10 -3.23
N TYR A 144 0.86 8.32 -2.04
CA TYR A 144 1.99 7.55 -1.52
C TYR A 144 1.68 6.05 -1.43
N PHE A 145 0.52 5.68 -0.86
CA PHE A 145 0.14 4.29 -0.70
C PHE A 145 -0.29 3.63 -2.02
N SER A 146 -0.81 4.40 -2.98
CA SER A 146 -1.01 3.92 -4.36
C SER A 146 0.34 3.54 -4.99
N CYS A 147 1.32 4.44 -4.96
CA CYS A 147 2.66 4.15 -5.47
C CYS A 147 3.33 3.00 -4.72
N THR A 148 3.12 2.90 -3.40
CA THR A 148 3.66 1.80 -2.59
C THR A 148 3.13 0.44 -3.04
N LEU A 149 1.81 0.28 -3.24
CA LEU A 149 1.26 -0.99 -3.72
C LEU A 149 1.75 -1.35 -5.12
N LEU A 150 1.79 -0.37 -6.02
CA LEU A 150 2.29 -0.57 -7.38
C LEU A 150 3.77 -0.96 -7.39
N TYR A 151 4.58 -0.34 -6.51
CA TYR A 151 5.99 -0.66 -6.37
C TYR A 151 6.19 -2.07 -5.79
N LEU A 152 5.44 -2.45 -4.76
CA LEU A 152 5.49 -3.80 -4.19
C LEU A 152 5.05 -4.86 -5.21
N PHE A 153 4.08 -4.56 -6.09
CA PHE A 153 3.69 -5.44 -7.17
C PHE A 153 4.80 -5.61 -8.21
N LEU A 154 5.45 -4.50 -8.60
CA LEU A 154 6.49 -4.48 -9.61
C LEU A 154 7.77 -5.21 -9.15
N GLU A 155 8.18 -4.98 -7.90
CA GLU A 155 9.42 -5.55 -7.31
C GLU A 155 9.21 -6.91 -6.63
N ALA A 156 8.01 -7.49 -6.73
CA ALA A 156 7.72 -8.78 -6.13
C ALA A 156 8.51 -9.90 -6.83
N ASN A 157 9.34 -10.61 -6.06
CA ASN A 157 10.07 -11.79 -6.54
C ASN A 157 9.19 -13.05 -6.64
N THR A 158 7.97 -13.02 -6.10
CA THR A 158 7.06 -14.18 -6.06
C THR A 158 5.65 -13.77 -6.49
N GLU A 159 5.02 -14.57 -7.35
CA GLU A 159 3.66 -14.29 -7.83
C GLU A 159 2.62 -14.26 -6.70
N ILE A 160 2.87 -14.95 -5.58
CA ILE A 160 1.95 -14.96 -4.43
C ILE A 160 1.71 -13.53 -3.89
N ILE A 161 2.73 -12.67 -3.90
CA ILE A 161 2.59 -11.27 -3.47
C ILE A 161 1.72 -10.49 -4.47
N GLN A 162 1.97 -10.67 -5.77
CA GLN A 162 1.23 -10.03 -6.85
C GLN A 162 -0.24 -10.46 -6.85
N GLU A 163 -0.51 -11.75 -6.66
CA GLU A 163 -1.84 -12.32 -6.51
C GLU A 163 -2.55 -11.72 -5.30
N GLN A 164 -1.90 -11.66 -4.12
CA GLN A 164 -2.51 -11.12 -2.91
C GLN A 164 -2.83 -9.63 -3.02
N ILE A 165 -1.95 -8.83 -3.62
CA ILE A 165 -2.21 -7.40 -3.90
C ILE A 165 -3.44 -7.28 -4.81
N THR A 166 -3.45 -8.04 -5.91
CA THR A 166 -4.55 -8.05 -6.89
C THR A 166 -5.86 -8.44 -6.21
N ARG A 167 -5.85 -9.51 -5.42
CA ARG A 167 -7.02 -10.03 -4.69
C ARG A 167 -7.60 -8.98 -3.76
N ILE A 168 -6.79 -8.26 -3.00
CA ILE A 168 -7.28 -7.25 -2.05
C ILE A 168 -7.90 -6.06 -2.75
N LEU A 169 -7.29 -5.59 -3.86
CA LEU A 169 -7.88 -4.54 -4.67
C LEU A 169 -9.20 -5.02 -5.30
N PHE A 170 -9.23 -6.24 -5.82
CA PHE A 170 -10.39 -6.83 -6.47
C PHE A 170 -11.56 -7.08 -5.51
N GLU A 171 -11.31 -7.68 -4.33
CA GLU A 171 -12.31 -7.91 -3.27
C GLU A 171 -13.06 -6.61 -2.93
N ARG A 172 -12.33 -5.49 -2.86
CA ARG A 172 -12.90 -4.17 -2.57
C ARG A 172 -13.69 -3.56 -3.74
N LEU A 173 -13.41 -3.99 -4.97
CA LEU A 173 -14.09 -3.51 -6.18
C LEU A 173 -15.34 -4.33 -6.54
N VAL A 174 -15.38 -5.61 -6.17
CA VAL A 174 -16.57 -6.46 -6.35
C VAL A 174 -17.66 -6.13 -5.33
N ALA A 175 -17.29 -5.55 -4.18
CA ALA A 175 -18.24 -5.08 -3.18
C ALA A 175 -19.20 -4.01 -3.72
N LEU A 176 -20.35 -3.87 -3.06
CA LEU A 176 -21.36 -2.86 -3.40
C LEU A 176 -20.78 -1.45 -3.35
N ARG A 177 -21.19 -0.61 -4.30
CA ARG A 177 -20.83 0.81 -4.38
C ARG A 177 -21.23 1.56 -3.10
N PRO A 178 -20.54 2.66 -2.73
CA PRO A 178 -19.51 3.37 -3.50
C PRO A 178 -18.08 2.80 -3.35
N HIS A 179 -17.29 2.93 -4.41
CA HIS A 179 -15.87 2.57 -4.40
C HIS A 179 -14.98 3.78 -4.08
N PRO A 180 -13.92 3.64 -3.25
CA PRO A 180 -12.96 4.70 -3.03
C PRO A 180 -12.25 5.13 -4.33
N TRP A 181 -12.05 6.43 -4.50
CA TRP A 181 -11.44 6.98 -5.70
C TRP A 181 -10.00 6.47 -5.91
N GLY A 182 -9.19 6.48 -4.85
CA GLY A 182 -7.81 6.02 -4.88
C GLY A 182 -7.70 4.54 -5.23
N LEU A 183 -8.63 3.73 -4.73
CA LEU A 183 -8.71 2.30 -5.05
C LEU A 183 -8.89 2.08 -6.55
N LEU A 184 -9.84 2.80 -7.17
CA LEU A 184 -10.07 2.73 -8.62
C LEU A 184 -8.83 3.17 -9.39
N ILE A 185 -8.19 4.27 -8.99
CA ILE A 185 -7.00 4.81 -9.65
C ILE A 185 -5.84 3.82 -9.59
N THR A 186 -5.51 3.30 -8.41
CA THR A 186 -4.43 2.31 -8.25
C THR A 186 -4.71 1.06 -9.08
N PHE A 187 -5.95 0.59 -9.09
CA PHE A 187 -6.32 -0.60 -9.84
C PHE A 187 -6.30 -0.38 -11.37
N ILE A 188 -6.79 0.76 -11.84
CA ILE A 188 -6.74 1.15 -13.25
C ILE A 188 -5.28 1.27 -13.73
N GLU A 189 -4.40 1.89 -12.93
CA GLU A 189 -2.98 1.99 -13.24
C GLU A 189 -2.33 0.61 -13.36
N LEU A 190 -2.62 -0.29 -12.41
CA LEU A 190 -2.10 -1.66 -12.40
C LEU A 190 -2.47 -2.43 -13.68
N ILE A 191 -3.71 -2.32 -14.16
CA ILE A 191 -4.18 -3.09 -15.33
C ILE A 191 -3.89 -2.42 -16.68
N LYS A 192 -3.75 -1.08 -16.73
CA LYS A 192 -3.54 -0.33 -17.98
C LYS A 192 -2.06 -0.12 -18.30
N ASN A 193 -1.21 0.08 -17.29
CA ASN A 193 0.21 0.33 -17.52
C ASN A 193 0.93 -0.98 -17.88
N PRO A 194 1.50 -1.10 -19.09
CA PRO A 194 2.12 -2.34 -19.56
C PRO A 194 3.37 -2.74 -18.76
N SER A 195 3.96 -1.80 -18.02
CA SER A 195 5.17 -2.03 -17.19
C SER A 195 4.93 -3.07 -16.10
N TYR A 196 3.70 -3.15 -15.56
CA TYR A 196 3.36 -4.17 -14.56
C TYR A 196 3.08 -5.54 -15.17
N GLY A 197 2.89 -5.64 -16.49
CA GLY A 197 2.64 -6.92 -17.14
C GLY A 197 1.41 -7.68 -16.62
N PHE A 198 0.45 -7.00 -16.00
CA PHE A 198 -0.66 -7.61 -15.23
C PHE A 198 -1.34 -8.81 -15.94
N TRP A 199 -1.70 -8.65 -17.21
CA TRP A 199 -2.38 -9.68 -18.03
C TRP A 199 -1.51 -10.86 -18.44
N LYS A 200 -0.21 -10.85 -18.10
CA LYS A 200 0.73 -11.95 -18.37
C LYS A 200 0.79 -12.96 -17.24
N HIS A 201 0.33 -12.62 -16.03
CA HIS A 201 0.37 -13.51 -14.88
C HIS A 201 -0.67 -14.62 -14.94
N ASP A 202 -0.30 -15.81 -14.45
CA ASP A 202 -1.14 -17.00 -14.54
C ASP A 202 -2.40 -16.88 -13.66
N PHE A 203 -2.30 -16.23 -12.49
CA PHE A 203 -3.44 -16.03 -11.58
C PHE A 203 -4.55 -15.14 -12.15
N VAL A 204 -4.28 -14.34 -13.19
CA VAL A 204 -5.31 -13.56 -13.88
C VAL A 204 -6.01 -14.40 -14.95
N ARG A 205 -5.30 -15.36 -15.54
CA ARG A 205 -5.78 -16.20 -16.65
C ARG A 205 -6.47 -17.47 -16.20
N CYS A 206 -6.25 -17.90 -14.96
CA CYS A 206 -6.81 -19.14 -14.44
C CYS A 206 -8.35 -19.09 -14.25
N ALA A 207 -8.96 -17.90 -14.20
CA ALA A 207 -10.40 -17.72 -13.99
C ALA A 207 -10.99 -16.75 -15.03
N PRO A 208 -11.71 -17.25 -16.05
CA PRO A 208 -12.37 -16.42 -17.07
C PRO A 208 -13.35 -15.40 -16.49
N GLU A 209 -13.89 -15.65 -15.30
CA GLU A 209 -14.81 -14.75 -14.59
C GLU A 209 -14.10 -13.48 -14.11
N ILE A 210 -12.85 -13.59 -13.66
CA ILE A 210 -12.04 -12.44 -13.25
C ILE A 210 -11.76 -11.59 -14.48
N GLU A 211 -11.28 -12.20 -15.55
CA GLU A 211 -11.04 -11.51 -16.83
C GLU A 211 -12.32 -10.80 -17.30
N ARG A 212 -13.46 -11.49 -17.33
CA ARG A 212 -14.73 -10.91 -17.75
C ARG A 212 -15.18 -9.73 -16.89
N PHE A 213 -15.08 -9.82 -15.56
CA PHE A 213 -15.44 -8.72 -14.67
C PHE A 213 -14.58 -7.49 -14.92
N LEU A 214 -13.26 -7.69 -15.06
CA LEU A 214 -12.30 -6.62 -15.30
C LEU A 214 -12.54 -5.94 -16.65
N PHE A 215 -12.81 -6.73 -17.68
CA PHE A 215 -13.16 -6.21 -18.99
C PHE A 215 -14.43 -5.35 -18.96
N ILE A 216 -15.51 -5.82 -18.31
CA ILE A 216 -16.78 -5.09 -18.25
C ILE A 216 -16.66 -3.80 -17.43
N THR A 217 -15.89 -3.83 -16.35
CA THR A 217 -15.87 -2.74 -15.37
C THR A 217 -14.84 -1.66 -15.71
N PHE A 218 -13.72 -2.03 -16.34
CA PHE A 218 -12.58 -1.11 -16.51
C PHE A 218 -12.09 -0.92 -17.95
N ARG A 219 -12.60 -1.71 -18.91
CA ARG A 219 -12.24 -1.60 -20.33
C ARG A 219 -13.34 -0.87 -21.10
N THR A 220 -13.53 0.40 -20.77
CA THR A 220 -14.15 1.40 -21.67
C THR A 220 -13.07 2.29 -22.24
#